data_AF-A0A662JGI9-F1
#
_entry.id   AF-A0A662JGI9-F1
#
_cell.length_a   1.000
_cell.length_b   1.000
_cell.length_c   1.000
_cell.angle_alpha   90.00
_cell.angle_beta   90.00
_cell.angle_gamma   90.00
#
_symmetry.space_group_name_H-M   'P 1'
#
loop_
_entity.id
_entity.type
_entity.pdbx_description
1 polymer ?
#
loop_
_entity_poly.entity_id
_entity_poly.type
_entity_poly.pdbx_seq_one_letter_code
_entity_poly.pdbx_strand_id
1 'polypeptide(L)' 'MRFPGSKWYLAKWIISHFPPHRVFVDVFGGSGAIILRKP' A
#
# COMPACT_ATOMS: atom_id res chain seq x y z
N MET A 1 14.24 -0.65 4.56
CA MET A 1 14.06 -2.09 4.31
C MET A 1 14.06 -2.31 2.80
N ARG A 2 14.91 -3.19 2.25
CA ARG A 2 14.85 -3.58 0.83
C ARG A 2 14.04 -4.86 0.73
N PHE A 3 12.91 -4.81 0.03
CA PHE A 3 12.00 -5.95 -0.12
C PHE A 3 11.68 -6.15 -1.61
N PRO A 4 11.98 -7.32 -2.20
CA PRO A 4 11.69 -7.60 -3.60
C PRO A 4 10.20 -7.42 -3.92
N GLY A 5 9.89 -6.74 -5.02
CA GLY A 5 8.51 -6.48 -5.43
C GLY A 5 7.79 -5.39 -4.61
N SER A 6 8.49 -4.67 -3.74
CA SER A 6 7.91 -3.55 -2.99
C SER A 6 7.31 -2.51 -3.93
N LYS A 7 6.09 -2.10 -3.62
CA LYS A 7 5.38 -1.01 -4.31
C LYS A 7 5.71 0.38 -3.70
N TRP A 8 6.80 0.52 -2.94
CA TRP A 8 7.11 1.74 -2.17
C TRP A 8 7.01 3.05 -2.98
N TYR A 9 7.60 3.07 -4.18
CA TYR A 9 7.56 4.23 -5.08
C TYR A 9 6.17 4.46 -5.68
N LEU A 10 5.40 3.40 -5.93
CA LEU A 10 4.07 3.46 -6.54
C LEU A 10 2.94 3.68 -5.53
N ALA A 11 3.21 3.57 -4.22
CA ALA A 11 2.17 3.54 -3.19
C ALA A 11 1.22 4.74 -3.25
N LYS A 12 1.72 5.97 -3.48
CA LYS A 12 0.86 7.17 -3.58
C LYS A 12 -0.10 7.10 -4.76
N TRP A 13 0.38 6.62 -5.92
CA TRP A 13 -0.45 6.44 -7.11
C TRP A 13 -1.47 5.32 -6.91
N ILE A 14 -1.09 4.19 -6.31
CA ILE A 14 -2.03 3.09 -6.02
C ILE A 14 -3.15 3.58 -5.07
N ILE A 15 -2.77 4.26 -3.98
CA ILE A 15 -3.71 4.75 -2.96
C ILE A 15 -4.71 5.76 -3.55
N SER A 16 -4.31 6.59 -4.53
CA SER A 16 -5.21 7.58 -5.14
C SER A 16 -6.37 6.96 -5.94
N HIS A 17 -6.30 5.66 -6.23
CA HIS A 17 -7.39 4.94 -6.92
C HIS A 17 -8.31 4.21 -5.94
N PHE A 18 -8.05 4.27 -4.63
CA PHE A 18 -8.92 3.61 -3.66
C PHE A 18 -10.20 4.42 -3.45
N PRO A 19 -11.38 3.78 -3.48
CA PRO A 19 -12.63 4.44 -3.12
C PRO A 19 -12.62 4.79 -1.61
N PRO A 20 -13.53 5.65 -1.11
CA PRO A 20 -13.72 5.84 0.32
C PRO A 20 -14.01 4.51 1.03
N HIS A 21 -13.31 4.22 2.12
CA HIS A 21 -13.55 3.03 2.92
C HIS A 21 -13.10 3.23 4.37
N ARG A 22 -13.73 2.49 5.28
CA ARG A 22 -13.39 2.49 6.70
C ARG A 22 -12.24 1.55 7.04
N VAL A 23 -12.16 0.42 6.33
CA VAL A 23 -11.19 -0.64 6.59
C VAL A 23 -10.51 -1.00 5.29
N PHE A 24 -9.18 -1.09 5.34
CA PHE A 24 -8.34 -1.58 4.27
C PHE A 24 -7.71 -2.90 4.70
N VAL A 25 -7.78 -3.90 3.83
CA VAL A 25 -7.14 -5.21 4.05
C VAL A 25 -6.10 -5.42 2.96
N ASP A 26 -4.85 -5.58 3.37
CA ASP A 26 -3.78 -6.00 2.47
C ASP A 26 -3.58 -7.51 2.60
N VAL A 27 -4.10 -8.25 1.62
CA VAL A 27 -4.04 -9.71 1.59
C VAL A 27 -2.60 -10.21 1.38
N PHE A 28 -1.71 -9.36 0.83
CA PHE A 28 -0.32 -9.68 0.54
C PHE A 28 0.61 -8.61 1.09
N GLY A 29 0.59 -8.45 2.42
CA GLY A 29 1.23 -7.34 3.14
C GLY A 29 2.70 -7.06 2.76
N GLY A 30 3.47 -8.08 2.38
CA GLY A 30 4.81 -7.91 1.80
C GLY A 30 5.70 -6.92 2.56
N SER A 31 6.13 -5.85 1.88
CA SER A 31 6.98 -4.80 2.48
C SER A 31 6.22 -3.76 3.31
N GLY A 32 4.91 -3.91 3.50
CA GLY A 32 4.03 -2.91 4.12
C GLY A 32 3.90 -1.60 3.34
N ALA A 33 4.29 -1.56 2.05
CA ALA A 33 4.38 -0.31 1.29
C ALA A 33 3.04 0.44 1.16
N ILE A 34 1.92 -0.28 1.12
CA ILE A 34 0.59 0.33 1.00
C ILE A 34 0.05 0.67 2.38
N ILE A 35 -0.01 -0.29 3.32
CA ILE A 35 -0.50 -0.08 4.69
C ILE A 35 0.20 1.09 5.38
N LEU A 36 1.53 1.16 5.34
CA LEU A 36 2.30 2.17 6.09
C LEU A 36 2.22 3.58 5.48
N ARG A 37 1.72 3.71 4.25
CA ARG A 37 1.66 4.98 3.51
C ARG A 37 0.23 5.42 3.21
N LYS A 38 -0.75 4.60 3.57
CA LYS A 38 -2.16 4.92 3.49
C LYS A 38 -2.54 5.74 4.75
N PRO A 39 -3.22 6.89 4.60
CA PRO A 39 -3.70 7.68 5.73
C PRO A 39 -4.80 6.96 6.51
#